data_AF-A0A254QK95-F1
#
_entry.id   AF-A0A254QK95-F1
#
_cell.length_a   1.000
_cell.length_b   1.000
_cell.length_c   1.000
_cell.angle_alpha   90.00
_cell.angle_beta   90.00
_cell.angle_gamma   90.00
#
_symmetry.space_group_name_H-M   'P 1'
#
loop_
_entity.id
_entity.type
_entity.pdbx_description
1 polymer ?
#
loop_
_entity_poly.entity_id
_entity_poly.type
_entity_poly.pdbx_seq_one_letter_code
_entity_poly.pdbx_strand_id
1 'polypeptide(L)'
;MPRITSDWNSGVPRQPSSDDDLRVFLSRMTCACAETSAYADAPMARALFNRVEVMKQPPTLAARALGIASRDATYLLSGLREDVAKDFVRVMLAGRPSIDTTNQEEADDE
;
A
#
# COMPACT_ATOMS: atom_id res chain seq x y z
N MET A 1 8.36 27.30 49.26
CA MET A 1 8.69 26.38 48.15
C MET A 1 7.45 26.22 47.26
N PRO A 2 7.44 26.70 46.01
CA PRO A 2 6.43 26.29 45.04
C PRO A 2 6.98 25.18 44.13
N ARG A 3 6.25 24.06 44.01
CA ARG A 3 6.55 23.00 43.03
C ARG A 3 6.09 23.46 41.65
N ILE A 4 7.05 23.72 40.78
CA ILE A 4 6.83 23.87 39.34
C ILE A 4 6.74 22.44 38.77
N THR A 5 5.54 22.02 38.41
CA THR A 5 5.36 20.85 37.54
C THR A 5 5.53 21.34 36.11
N SER A 6 6.75 21.24 35.59
CA SER A 6 7.02 21.38 34.16
C SER A 6 6.42 20.17 33.44
N ASP A 7 5.23 20.35 32.86
CA ASP A 7 4.65 19.43 31.90
C ASP A 7 5.48 19.50 30.61
N TRP A 8 6.49 18.64 30.52
CA TRP A 8 7.43 18.57 29.41
C TRP A 8 7.04 17.45 28.45
N ASN A 9 5.81 17.51 27.94
CA ASN A 9 5.37 16.69 26.80
C ASN A 9 4.81 17.56 25.68
N SER A 10 5.46 18.69 25.41
CA SER A 10 5.21 19.54 24.26
C SER A 10 6.36 19.36 23.26
N GLY A 11 6.12 18.55 22.22
CA GLY A 11 6.88 18.68 20.98
C GLY A 11 7.59 17.45 20.42
N VAL A 12 7.19 16.22 20.75
CA VAL A 12 7.52 15.10 19.84
C VAL A 12 6.44 15.09 18.76
N PRO A 13 6.76 15.36 17.48
CA PRO A 13 5.84 15.08 16.39
C PRO A 13 5.49 13.61 16.54
N ARG A 14 4.21 13.27 16.80
CA ARG A 14 3.77 11.89 16.68
C ARG A 14 4.15 11.48 15.27
N GLN A 15 5.19 10.66 15.18
CA GLN A 15 5.58 10.01 13.95
C GLN A 15 4.28 9.40 13.40
N PRO A 16 3.85 9.75 12.17
CA PRO A 16 2.66 9.13 11.62
C PRO A 16 2.84 7.63 11.78
N SER A 17 1.83 7.00 12.36
CA SER A 17 1.82 5.55 12.57
C SER A 17 2.22 4.91 11.25
N SER A 18 3.11 3.92 11.25
CA SER A 18 3.53 3.26 10.01
C SER A 18 2.34 2.77 9.17
N ASP A 19 1.18 2.55 9.81
CA ASP A 19 -0.08 2.21 9.17
C ASP A 19 -0.64 3.33 8.27
N ASP A 20 -0.48 4.61 8.61
CA ASP A 20 -0.96 5.74 7.79
C ASP A 20 -0.11 5.88 6.52
N ASP A 21 1.21 5.77 6.64
CA ASP A 21 2.12 5.80 5.50
C ASP A 21 1.90 4.58 4.59
N LEU A 22 1.66 3.39 5.17
CA LEU A 22 1.29 2.19 4.42
C LEU A 22 -0.04 2.37 3.70
N ARG A 23 -1.05 2.97 4.33
CA ARG A 23 -2.35 3.28 3.68
C ARG A 23 -2.17 4.24 2.51
N VAL A 24 -1.36 5.29 2.66
CA VAL A 24 -1.06 6.24 1.59
C VAL A 24 -0.33 5.54 0.45
N PHE A 25 0.63 4.67 0.75
CA PHE A 25 1.36 3.88 -0.23
C PHE A 25 0.45 2.89 -0.99
N LEU A 26 -0.39 2.12 -0.28
CA LEU A 26 -1.41 1.23 -0.86
C LEU A 26 -2.43 2.00 -1.71
N SER A 27 -2.83 3.18 -1.25
CA SER A 27 -3.71 4.07 -2.02
C SER A 27 -3.05 4.51 -3.33
N ARG A 28 -1.78 4.92 -3.30
CA ARG A 28 -1.03 5.29 -4.52
C ARG A 28 -0.83 4.12 -5.47
N MET A 29 -0.50 2.92 -4.96
CA MET A 29 -0.40 1.72 -5.79
C MET A 29 -1.73 1.36 -6.44
N THR A 30 -2.83 1.34 -5.68
CA THR A 30 -4.16 1.07 -6.24
C THR A 30 -4.62 2.12 -7.25
N CYS A 31 -4.18 3.38 -7.12
CA CYS A 31 -4.37 4.40 -8.17
C CYS A 31 -3.65 4.01 -9.46
N ALA A 32 -2.36 3.67 -9.37
CA ALA A 32 -1.54 3.28 -10.51
C ALA A 32 -2.07 1.99 -11.19
N CYS A 33 -2.50 1.00 -10.41
CA CYS A 33 -3.12 -0.23 -10.93
C CYS A 33 -4.44 0.07 -11.66
N ALA A 34 -5.26 1.00 -11.17
CA ALA A 34 -6.52 1.39 -11.83
C ALA A 34 -6.29 2.22 -13.11
N GLU A 35 -5.21 2.99 -13.19
CA GLU A 35 -4.86 3.76 -14.40
C GLU A 35 -4.23 2.88 -15.49
N THR A 36 -3.57 1.78 -15.11
CA THR A 36 -2.87 0.87 -16.03
C THR A 36 -3.68 -0.38 -16.40
N SER A 37 -4.71 -0.72 -15.62
CA SER A 37 -5.57 -1.87 -15.93
C SER A 37 -6.55 -1.54 -17.05
N ALA A 38 -6.47 -2.31 -18.14
CA ALA A 38 -7.42 -2.25 -19.24
C ALA A 38 -8.81 -2.86 -18.91
N TYR A 39 -9.10 -3.12 -17.64
CA TYR A 39 -10.34 -3.76 -17.21
C TYR A 39 -11.44 -2.72 -17.02
N ALA A 40 -12.58 -2.91 -17.69
CA ALA A 40 -13.75 -2.02 -17.59
C ALA A 40 -14.22 -1.81 -16.14
N ASP A 41 -14.01 -2.81 -15.28
CA ASP A 41 -14.46 -2.81 -13.88
C ASP A 41 -13.41 -2.27 -12.89
N ALA A 42 -12.24 -1.85 -13.37
CA ALA A 42 -11.15 -1.33 -12.52
C ALA A 42 -11.56 -0.14 -11.61
N PRO A 43 -12.35 0.85 -12.09
CA PRO A 43 -12.84 1.93 -11.22
C PRO A 43 -13.74 1.41 -10.09
N MET A 44 -14.58 0.40 -10.39
CA MET A 44 -15.50 -0.19 -9.42
C MET A 44 -14.74 -1.00 -8.36
N ALA A 45 -13.78 -1.83 -8.79
CA ALA A 45 -12.92 -2.59 -7.88
C ALA A 45 -12.13 -1.66 -6.94
N ARG A 46 -11.61 -0.54 -7.46
CA ARG A 46 -10.89 0.47 -6.66
C ARG A 46 -11.80 1.15 -5.63
N ALA A 47 -13.00 1.56 -6.04
CA ALA A 47 -13.97 2.16 -5.13
C ALA A 47 -14.34 1.19 -3.99
N LEU A 48 -14.49 -0.10 -4.31
CA LEU A 48 -14.76 -1.15 -3.34
C LEU A 48 -13.57 -1.35 -2.38
N PHE A 49 -12.35 -1.41 -2.90
CA PHE A 49 -11.14 -1.55 -2.09
C PHE A 49 -10.95 -0.38 -1.13
N ASN A 50 -11.15 0.86 -1.58
CA ASN A 50 -11.05 2.03 -0.70
C ASN A 50 -12.01 1.91 0.48
N ARG A 51 -13.28 1.56 0.23
CA ARG A 51 -14.26 1.36 1.29
C ARG A 51 -13.87 0.26 2.27
N VAL A 52 -13.42 -0.89 1.77
CA VAL A 52 -13.11 -2.05 2.62
C VAL A 52 -11.79 -1.85 3.38
N GLU A 53 -10.72 -1.48 2.68
CA GLU A 53 -9.36 -1.51 3.22
C GLU A 53 -8.93 -0.18 3.82
N VAL A 54 -9.32 0.94 3.20
CA VAL A 54 -8.94 2.29 3.66
C VAL A 54 -9.93 2.79 4.70
N MET A 55 -11.23 2.70 4.41
CA MET A 55 -12.30 3.13 5.32
C MET A 55 -12.73 2.06 6.34
N LYS A 56 -12.14 0.85 6.28
CA LYS A 56 -12.43 -0.28 7.17
C LYS A 56 -13.92 -0.68 7.21
N GLN A 57 -14.65 -0.50 6.11
CA GLN A 57 -16.05 -0.91 6.02
C GLN A 57 -16.17 -2.43 5.82
N PRO A 58 -17.20 -3.07 6.41
CA PRO A 58 -17.50 -4.46 6.10
C PRO A 58 -17.73 -4.67 4.59
N PRO A 59 -17.23 -5.75 3.96
CA PRO A 59 -17.36 -5.98 2.53
C PRO A 59 -18.81 -5.96 2.02
N THR A 60 -19.74 -6.49 2.81
CA THR A 60 -21.18 -6.51 2.49
C THR A 60 -21.79 -5.10 2.49
N LEU A 61 -21.35 -4.24 3.41
CA LEU A 61 -21.77 -2.84 3.48
C LEU A 61 -21.19 -2.05 2.30
N ALA A 62 -19.91 -2.28 1.97
CA ALA A 62 -19.23 -1.63 0.86
C ALA A 62 -19.86 -2.01 -0.50
N ALA A 63 -20.17 -3.30 -0.70
CA ALA A 63 -20.88 -3.79 -1.89
C ALA A 63 -22.26 -3.13 -2.05
N ARG A 64 -23.05 -3.10 -0.96
CA ARG A 64 -24.36 -2.43 -0.95
C ARG A 64 -24.24 -0.93 -1.26
N ALA A 65 -23.24 -0.26 -0.71
CA ALA A 65 -23.01 1.16 -0.95
C ALA A 65 -22.61 1.49 -2.40
N LEU A 66 -22.11 0.50 -3.13
CA LEU A 66 -21.76 0.61 -4.56
C LEU A 66 -22.83 0.00 -5.48
N GLY A 67 -23.92 -0.54 -4.93
CA GLY A 67 -25.02 -1.10 -5.71
C GLY A 67 -24.68 -2.40 -6.45
N ILE A 68 -23.64 -3.12 -6.03
CA ILE A 68 -23.19 -4.35 -6.67
C ILE A 68 -23.56 -5.60 -5.86
N ALA A 69 -23.68 -6.74 -6.53
CA ALA A 69 -23.94 -8.01 -5.87
C ALA A 69 -22.71 -8.44 -5.03
N SER A 70 -22.96 -9.13 -3.91
CA SER A 70 -21.88 -9.59 -3.02
C SER A 70 -20.88 -10.53 -3.72
N ARG A 71 -21.34 -11.34 -4.69
CA ARG A 71 -20.47 -12.21 -5.49
C ARG A 71 -19.51 -11.39 -6.34
N ASP A 72 -20.02 -10.39 -7.05
CA ASP A 72 -19.22 -9.51 -7.91
C ASP A 72 -18.25 -8.68 -7.09
N ALA A 73 -18.69 -8.18 -5.93
CA ALA A 73 -17.82 -7.48 -4.99
C ALA A 73 -16.65 -8.37 -4.53
N THR A 74 -16.91 -9.63 -4.23
CA THR A 74 -15.87 -10.59 -3.83
C THR A 74 -14.88 -10.82 -4.98
N TYR A 75 -15.39 -11.00 -6.20
CA TYR A 75 -14.56 -11.17 -7.40
C TYR A 75 -13.66 -9.94 -7.63
N LEU A 76 -14.24 -8.74 -7.68
CA LEU A 76 -13.52 -7.49 -7.91
C LEU A 76 -12.47 -7.21 -6.82
N LEU A 77 -12.82 -7.42 -5.55
CA LEU A 77 -11.90 -7.19 -4.45
C LEU A 77 -10.73 -8.18 -4.47
N SER A 78 -10.99 -9.44 -4.83
CA SER A 78 -9.94 -10.46 -4.94
C SER A 78 -8.97 -10.16 -6.08
N GLY A 79 -9.47 -9.81 -7.26
CA GLY A 79 -8.64 -9.49 -8.42
C GLY A 79 -7.75 -8.26 -8.16
N LEU A 80 -8.31 -7.20 -7.59
CA LEU A 80 -7.52 -6.01 -7.29
C LEU A 80 -6.45 -6.27 -6.23
N ARG A 81 -6.73 -7.07 -5.19
CA ARG A 81 -5.71 -7.44 -4.19
C ARG A 81 -4.57 -8.23 -4.81
N GLU A 82 -4.88 -9.13 -5.75
CA GLU A 82 -3.87 -9.88 -6.49
C GLU A 82 -2.99 -8.97 -7.34
N ASP A 83 -3.60 -8.03 -8.07
CA ASP A 83 -2.87 -7.07 -8.90
C ASP A 83 -1.95 -6.17 -8.05
N VAL A 84 -2.45 -5.67 -6.92
CA VAL A 84 -1.65 -4.89 -5.96
C VAL A 84 -0.49 -5.72 -5.40
N ALA A 85 -0.72 -7.01 -5.09
CA ALA A 85 0.34 -7.89 -4.61
C ALA A 85 1.42 -8.11 -5.69
N LYS A 86 1.03 -8.32 -6.95
CA LYS A 86 1.96 -8.46 -8.07
C LYS A 86 2.79 -7.20 -8.28
N ASP A 87 2.16 -6.03 -8.27
CA ASP A 87 2.87 -4.76 -8.41
C ASP A 87 3.78 -4.48 -7.22
N PHE A 88 3.35 -4.80 -6.00
CA PHE A 88 4.21 -4.70 -4.82
C PHE A 88 5.46 -5.56 -4.94
N VAL A 89 5.33 -6.82 -5.39
CA VAL A 89 6.47 -7.71 -5.65
C VAL A 89 7.40 -7.13 -6.72
N ARG A 90 6.85 -6.59 -7.82
CA ARG A 90 7.65 -5.94 -8.87
C ARG A 90 8.44 -4.75 -8.33
N VAL A 91 7.80 -3.90 -7.52
CA VAL A 91 8.47 -2.75 -6.88
C VAL A 91 9.61 -3.21 -5.96
N MET A 92 9.38 -4.26 -5.16
CA MET A 92 10.43 -4.81 -4.29
C MET A 92 11.59 -5.43 -5.08
N LEU A 93 11.32 -6.07 -6.22
CA LEU A 93 12.35 -6.62 -7.10
C LEU A 93 13.15 -5.53 -7.81
N ALA A 94 12.49 -4.47 -8.28
CA ALA A 94 13.14 -3.33 -8.93
C ALA A 94 14.00 -2.50 -7.96
N GLY A 95 13.68 -2.52 -6.66
CA GLY A 95 14.44 -1.84 -5.61
C GLY A 95 15.65 -2.60 -5.07
N ARG A 96 15.94 -3.84 -5.53
CA ARG A 96 17.19 -4.52 -5.17
C ARG A 96 18.33 -3.97 -6.03
N PRO A 97 19.37 -3.35 -5.44
CA PRO A 97 20.61 -3.16 -6.18
C PRO A 97 21.14 -4.53 -6.61
N SER A 98 21.45 -4.70 -7.89
CA SER A 98 22.24 -5.82 -8.38
C SER A 98 23.51 -5.85 -7.55
N ILE A 99 23.74 -6.92 -6.79
CA ILE A 99 25.09 -7.20 -6.31
C ILE A 99 25.84 -7.66 -7.56
N ASP A 100 26.38 -6.69 -8.29
CA ASP A 100 27.43 -6.97 -9.27
C ASP A 100 28.61 -7.50 -8.46
N THR A 101 28.72 -8.82 -8.38
CA THR A 101 29.98 -9.49 -8.10
C THR A 101 30.92 -9.18 -9.26
N THR A 102 31.48 -7.98 -9.24
CA THR A 102 32.68 -7.65 -10.00
C THR A 102 33.75 -8.54 -9.40
N ASN A 103 34.08 -9.61 -10.13
CA ASN A 103 35.28 -10.40 -9.87
C ASN A 103 36.44 -9.41 -9.79
N GLN A 104 36.99 -9.23 -8.57
CA GLN A 104 38.30 -8.63 -8.42
C GLN A 104 39.27 -9.63 -9.04
N GLU A 105 39.61 -9.38 -10.29
CA GLU A 105 40.78 -9.94 -10.93
C GLU A 105 41.99 -9.43 -10.12
N GLU A 106 42.53 -10.31 -9.29
CA GLU A 106 43.82 -10.11 -8.63
C GLU A 106 44.85 -9.86 -9.73
N ALA A 107 45.26 -8.61 -9.88
CA ALA A 107 46.48 -8.27 -10.58
C ALA A 107 47.65 -8.68 -9.67
N ASP A 108 48.09 -9.92 -9.85
CA ASP A 108 49.38 -10.42 -9.36
C ASP A 108 50.39 -10.12 -10.48
N ASP A 109 51.01 -8.92 -10.42
CA ASP A 109 52.16 -8.56 -11.26
C ASP A 109 53.44 -8.78 -10.43
N GLU A 110 54.19 -9.77 -10.93
CA GLU A 110 55.60 -10.19 -10.75
C GLU A 110 56.55 -9.44 -9.79
#